data_AF-A0A955R6C1-F1
#
_entry.id   AF-A0A955R6C1-F1
#
_cell.length_a   1.000
_cell.length_b   1.000
_cell.length_c   1.000
_cell.angle_alpha   90.00
_cell.angle_beta   90.00
_cell.angle_gamma   90.00
#
_symmetry.space_group_name_H-M   'P 1'
#
loop_
_entity.id
_entity.type
_entity.pdbx_description
1 polymer ?
#
loop_
_entity_poly.entity_id
_entity_poly.type
_entity_poly.pdbx_seq_one_letter_code
_entity_poly.pdbx_strand_id
1 'polypeptide(L)' 'MTCPTCSAPVPSDAPTRPFCSKRCRLVDLDRWLTGDYRIPGPTAIVPGSRRSVTDEGAGGEIPSEGDA' A
#
# COMPACT_ATOMS: atom_id res chain seq x y z
N MET A 1 -26.28 -1.62 -9.23
CA MET A 1 -25.03 -1.68 -8.43
C MET A 1 -23.84 -1.65 -9.38
N THR A 2 -22.67 -1.25 -8.90
CA THR A 2 -21.47 -1.08 -9.73
C THR A 2 -20.48 -2.21 -9.48
N CYS A 3 -19.87 -2.73 -10.55
CA CYS A 3 -18.87 -3.80 -10.44
C CYS A 3 -17.59 -3.25 -9.80
N PRO A 4 -17.07 -3.85 -8.71
CA PRO A 4 -15.87 -3.34 -8.04
C PRO A 4 -14.58 -3.51 -8.87
N THR A 5 -14.60 -4.40 -9.87
CA THR A 5 -13.40 -4.70 -10.67
C THR A 5 -13.21 -3.74 -11.84
N CYS A 6 -14.29 -3.34 -12.51
CA CYS A 6 -14.26 -2.58 -13.77
C CYS A 6 -15.22 -1.37 -13.82
N SER A 7 -15.95 -1.10 -12.75
CA SER A 7 -16.91 0.01 -12.63
C SER A 7 -18.11 -0.03 -13.57
N ALA A 8 -18.31 -1.12 -14.31
CA ALA A 8 -19.50 -1.29 -15.16
C ALA A 8 -20.77 -1.56 -14.32
N PRO A 9 -21.97 -1.22 -14.83
CA PRO A 9 -23.24 -1.62 -14.21
C PRO A 9 -23.36 -3.16 -14.11
N VAL A 10 -23.85 -3.64 -12.98
CA VAL A 10 -24.10 -5.08 -12.76
C VAL A 10 -25.59 -5.37 -13.00
N PRO A 11 -25.92 -6.28 -13.94
CA PRO A 11 -27.30 -6.74 -14.14
C PRO A 11 -27.88 -7.33 -12.86
N SER A 12 -29.16 -7.07 -12.60
CA SER A 12 -29.83 -7.51 -11.35
C SER A 12 -29.91 -9.03 -11.22
N ASP A 13 -29.98 -9.73 -12.33
CA ASP A 13 -30.08 -11.19 -12.46
C ASP A 13 -28.72 -11.86 -12.68
N ALA A 14 -27.62 -11.10 -12.70
CA ALA A 14 -26.30 -11.67 -12.93
C ALA A 14 -25.96 -12.72 -11.85
N PRO A 15 -25.61 -13.97 -12.21
CA PRO A 15 -25.24 -15.00 -11.24
C PRO A 15 -23.90 -14.72 -10.56
N THR A 16 -23.14 -13.77 -11.09
CA THR A 16 -21.81 -13.38 -10.60
C THR A 16 -21.83 -12.14 -9.72
N ARG A 17 -22.99 -11.64 -9.29
CA ARG A 17 -23.07 -10.50 -8.36
C ARG A 17 -22.13 -10.72 -7.16
N PRO A 18 -21.30 -9.73 -6.77
CA PRO A 18 -21.35 -8.31 -7.14
C PRO A 18 -20.63 -7.92 -8.46
N PHE A 19 -20.20 -8.88 -9.28
CA PHE A 19 -19.46 -8.65 -10.51
C PHE A 19 -20.35 -8.69 -11.76
N CYS A 20 -20.01 -7.89 -12.78
CA CYS A 20 -20.73 -7.87 -14.05
C CYS A 20 -20.49 -9.13 -14.92
N SER A 21 -19.46 -9.93 -14.62
CA SER A 21 -19.12 -11.14 -15.39
C SER A 21 -18.24 -12.11 -14.60
N LYS A 22 -18.16 -13.36 -15.07
CA LYS A 22 -17.21 -14.38 -14.56
C LYS A 22 -15.76 -13.89 -14.64
N ARG A 23 -15.40 -13.16 -15.71
CA ARG A 23 -14.06 -12.58 -15.87
C ARG A 23 -13.72 -11.63 -14.71
N CYS A 24 -14.62 -10.70 -14.38
CA CYS A 24 -14.38 -9.75 -13.29
C CYS A 24 -14.26 -10.44 -11.93
N ARG A 25 -15.05 -11.50 -11.67
CA ARG A 25 -14.91 -12.33 -10.46
C ARG A 25 -13.53 -12.98 -10.35
N LEU A 26 -12.99 -13.49 -11.46
CA LEU A 26 -11.67 -14.14 -11.49
C LEU A 26 -10.52 -13.14 -11.36
N VAL A 27 -10.62 -11.96 -11.98
CA VAL A 27 -9.63 -10.89 -11.82
C VAL A 27 -9.59 -10.38 -10.37
N ASP A 28 -10.75 -10.25 -9.74
CA ASP A 28 -10.81 -9.88 -8.32
C ASP A 28 -10.11 -10.93 -7.45
N LEU A 29 -10.38 -12.21 -7.69
CA LEU A 29 -9.71 -13.32 -7.00
C LEU A 29 -8.19 -13.28 -7.22
N ASP A 30 -7.73 -13.03 -8.44
CA ASP A 30 -6.30 -12.90 -8.76
C ASP A 30 -5.64 -11.80 -7.92
N ARG A 31 -6.25 -10.61 -7.84
CA ARG A 31 -5.76 -9.50 -7.00
C ARG A 31 -5.65 -9.85 -5.51
N TRP A 32 -6.56 -10.70 -5.01
CA TRP A 32 -6.45 -11.23 -3.64
C TRP A 32 -5.25 -12.17 -3.51
N LEU A 33 -5.06 -13.07 -4.47
CA LEU A 33 -3.98 -14.06 -4.44
C LEU A 33 -2.60 -13.45 -4.66
N THR A 34 -2.49 -12.36 -5.43
CA THR A 34 -1.23 -11.65 -5.68
C THR A 34 -0.87 -10.65 -4.58
N GLY A 35 -1.79 -10.35 -3.66
CA GLY A 35 -1.58 -9.34 -2.62
C GLY A 35 -1.68 -7.90 -3.14
N ASP A 36 -2.37 -7.68 -4.24
CA ASP A 36 -2.66 -6.33 -4.76
C ASP A 36 -3.58 -5.57 -3.80
N TYR A 37 -4.51 -6.28 -3.16
CA TYR A 37 -5.32 -5.74 -2.07
C TYR A 37 -4.50 -5.67 -0.78
N ARG A 38 -4.04 -4.46 -0.46
CA ARG A 38 -3.25 -4.16 0.74
C ARG A 38 -3.65 -2.84 1.37
N ILE A 39 -3.63 -2.79 2.69
CA ILE A 39 -3.84 -1.56 3.47
C ILE A 39 -2.46 -1.00 3.80
N PRO A 40 -2.13 0.23 3.38
CA PRO A 40 -0.87 0.87 3.78
C PRO A 40 -0.77 0.93 5.31
N GLY A 41 0.35 0.46 5.85
CA GLY A 41 0.68 0.56 7.26
C GLY A 41 1.88 1.47 7.49
N PRO A 42 2.14 1.89 8.74
CA PRO A 42 3.39 2.55 9.08
C PRO A 42 4.57 1.66 8.71
N THR A 43 5.69 2.27 8.31
CA THR A 43 6.93 1.54 8.02
C THR A 43 7.27 0.64 9.20
N ALA A 44 7.47 -0.65 8.93
CA ALA A 44 7.85 -1.60 9.96
C ALA A 44 9.20 -1.18 10.56
N ILE A 45 9.26 -1.02 11.89
CA ILE A 45 10.53 -0.89 12.60
C ILE A 45 11.14 -2.29 12.64
N VAL A 46 12.09 -2.55 11.76
CA VAL A 46 12.85 -3.80 11.75
C VAL A 46 14.10 -3.59 12.61
N PRO A 47 14.23 -4.25 13.79
CA PRO A 47 15.42 -4.14 14.63
C PRO A 47 16.64 -4.62 13.84
N GLY A 48 17.70 -3.80 13.81
CA GLY A 48 18.92 -4.11 13.04
C GLY A 48 18.86 -3.74 11.55
N SER A 49 17.76 -3.17 11.04
CA SER A 49 17.81 -2.50 9.74
C SER A 49 18.67 -1.24 9.89
N ARG A 50 19.89 -1.30 9.34
CA ARG A 50 20.75 -0.12 9.23
C ARG A 50 20.01 0.87 8.32
N ARG A 51 19.42 1.91 8.90
CA ARG A 51 19.00 3.08 8.12
C ARG A 51 20.27 3.60 7.46
N SER A 52 20.38 3.44 6.14
CA SER A 52 21.43 4.10 5.37
C SER A 52 21.21 5.59 5.57
N VAL A 53 22.00 6.18 6.46
CA VAL A 53 22.16 7.62 6.54
C VAL A 53 22.70 8.02 5.19
N THR A 54 21.87 8.65 4.35
CA THR A 54 22.40 9.37 3.20
C THR A 54 23.13 10.58 3.77
N ASP A 55 24.44 10.56 3.65
CA ASP A 55 25.33 11.69 3.81
C ASP A 55 24.95 12.74 2.74
N GLU A 56 24.05 13.63 3.08
CA GLU A 56 23.86 14.92 2.41
C GLU A 56 23.86 15.95 3.53
N GLY A 57 25.00 16.61 3.68
CA GLY A 57 25.33 17.49 4.79
C GLY A 57 24.33 18.63 5.01
N ALA A 58 24.06 18.89 6.29
CA ALA A 58 23.64 20.19 6.77
C ALA A 58 24.45 20.47 8.04
N GLY A 59 25.46 21.32 7.90
CA GLY A 59 26.22 21.85 9.03
C GLY A 59 25.32 22.62 9.99
N GLY A 60 25.62 22.47 11.28
CA GLY A 60 25.07 23.28 12.35
C GLY A 60 26.01 23.14 13.56
N GLU A 61 26.72 24.21 13.88
CA GLU A 61 27.74 24.33 14.91
C GLU A 61 27.33 23.76 16.29
N ILE A 62 28.29 23.14 16.97
CA ILE A 62 28.24 22.88 18.41
C ILE A 62 28.95 24.06 19.09
N PRO A 63 28.31 24.89 19.92
CA PRO A 63 29.05 25.73 20.86
C PRO A 63 29.46 24.87 22.06
N SER A 64 30.77 24.82 22.25
CA SER A 64 31.47 24.18 23.36
C SER A 64 31.04 24.78 24.70
N GLU A 65 30.51 23.95 25.61
CA GLU A 65 30.46 24.28 27.03
C GLU A 65 31.90 24.17 27.57
N GLY A 66 32.49 25.31 27.93
CA GLY A 66 33.82 25.41 28.52
C GLY A 66 33.76 25.57 30.04
N ASP A 67 34.53 24.74 30.72
CA ASP A 67 34.88 24.79 32.14
C ASP A 67 35.31 26.18 32.65
N ALA A 68 34.69 26.62 33.76
CA ALA A 68 35.32 27.31 34.90
C ALA A 68 34.38 27.33 36.12
#